data_AF-A0A328NIV1-F1
#
_entry.id   AF-A0A328NIV1-F1
#
_cell.length_a   1.000
_cell.length_b   1.000
_cell.length_c   1.000
_cell.angle_alpha   90.00
_cell.angle_beta   90.00
_cell.angle_gamma   90.00
#
_symmetry.space_group_name_H-M   'P 1'
#
loop_
_entity.id
_entity.type
_entity.pdbx_description
1 polymer ?
#
loop_
_entity_poly.entity_id
_entity_poly.type
_entity_poly.pdbx_seq_one_letter_code
_entity_poly.pdbx_strand_id
1 'polypeptide(L)'
;MLDDMGVLRDAVRGYRLAATSAGLDWPDYGESPAGQPPEVVYRIFGVERIAEQLTWLQAQPWPDRQVLPDVGWRMPWPEDEDALHYLGLSIGTPFPWRHQLPLFFFDVVLYTFVLAGEHEGEIWRYEISPDAWDSVRAATSLATLFDQWTRGIAAGVVVYDEQSKWLLVRDLGSAPDLDPLAFPIAPVEETLLRARQRECGVDMAIVEDGFTYTEELSDAIDAVKASLRR
;
A
#
# COMPACT_ATOMS: atom_id res chain seq x y z
N MET A 1 6.55 4.59 -10.06
CA MET A 1 7.96 4.96 -10.37
C MET A 1 8.85 4.41 -9.27
N LEU A 2 10.00 3.81 -9.61
CA LEU A 2 10.96 3.37 -8.61
C LEU A 2 11.68 4.58 -7.99
N ASP A 3 11.81 4.58 -6.67
CA ASP A 3 12.57 5.61 -5.96
C ASP A 3 14.08 5.35 -6.13
N ASP A 4 14.85 6.43 -6.11
CA ASP A 4 16.26 6.31 -5.77
C ASP A 4 16.39 5.81 -4.32
N MET A 5 17.29 4.86 -4.08
CA MET A 5 17.42 4.23 -2.77
C MET A 5 17.79 5.22 -1.66
N GLY A 6 18.54 6.30 -1.97
CA GLY A 6 18.84 7.36 -1.03
C GLY A 6 17.58 8.15 -0.65
N VAL A 7 16.79 8.52 -1.65
CA VAL A 7 15.51 9.23 -1.46
C VAL A 7 14.54 8.42 -0.60
N LEU A 8 14.40 7.12 -0.88
CA LEU A 8 13.52 6.25 -0.08
C LEU A 8 14.01 6.11 1.37
N ARG A 9 15.31 5.90 1.57
CA ARG A 9 15.89 5.79 2.92
C ARG A 9 15.67 7.06 3.72
N ASP A 10 15.86 8.23 3.12
CA ASP A 10 15.65 9.50 3.77
C ASP A 10 14.16 9.75 4.08
N ALA A 11 13.25 9.38 3.19
CA ALA A 11 11.80 9.48 3.42
C ALA A 11 11.35 8.58 4.59
N VAL A 12 11.78 7.32 4.63
CA VAL A 12 11.48 6.40 5.74
C VAL A 12 12.11 6.89 7.05
N ARG A 13 13.34 7.40 7.02
CA ARG A 13 13.98 7.99 8.21
C ARG A 13 13.21 9.21 8.70
N GLY A 14 12.79 10.09 7.79
CA GLY A 14 11.98 11.27 8.08
C GLY A 14 10.68 10.89 8.78
N TYR A 15 9.99 9.88 8.26
CA TYR A 15 8.78 9.34 8.87
C TYR A 15 9.02 8.82 10.29
N ARG A 16 10.06 7.99 10.49
CA ARG A 16 10.41 7.46 11.82
C ARG A 16 10.66 8.59 12.82
N LEU A 17 11.46 9.60 12.43
CA LEU A 17 11.76 10.75 13.28
C LEU A 17 10.51 11.56 13.63
N ALA A 18 9.61 11.77 12.68
CA ALA A 18 8.35 12.47 12.92
C ALA A 18 7.44 11.66 13.85
N ALA A 19 7.29 10.37 13.61
CA ALA A 19 6.48 9.47 14.45
C ALA A 19 7.01 9.43 15.89
N THR A 20 8.33 9.31 16.06
CA THR A 20 8.97 9.38 17.39
C THR A 20 8.76 10.71 18.07
N SER A 21 8.88 11.82 17.33
CA SER A 21 8.62 13.16 17.86
C SER A 21 7.17 13.35 18.27
N ALA A 22 6.23 12.66 17.62
CA ALA A 22 4.81 12.66 17.97
C ALA A 22 4.47 11.84 19.22
N GLY A 23 5.41 11.02 19.73
CA GLY A 23 5.23 10.19 20.93
C GLY A 23 5.18 8.68 20.65
N LEU A 24 5.26 8.26 19.38
CA LEU A 24 5.37 6.85 19.05
C LEU A 24 6.77 6.35 19.43
N ASP A 25 6.85 5.45 20.39
CA ASP A 25 8.10 4.77 20.66
C ASP A 25 8.51 3.99 19.39
N TRP A 26 9.65 4.34 18.78
CA TRP A 26 10.21 3.62 17.65
C TRP A 26 11.59 3.10 18.08
N PRO A 27 11.78 1.80 18.20
CA PRO A 27 13.03 1.25 18.66
C PRO A 27 14.14 1.52 17.63
N ASP A 28 15.28 2.01 18.11
CA ASP A 28 16.44 2.27 17.29
C ASP A 28 17.14 0.95 16.97
N TYR A 29 16.70 0.31 15.90
CA TYR A 29 17.36 -0.86 15.34
C TYR A 29 18.18 -0.41 14.12
N GLY A 30 19.44 -0.84 14.08
CA GLY A 30 20.28 -0.64 12.90
C GLY A 30 19.67 -1.28 11.66
N GLU A 31 20.02 -0.76 10.48
CA GLU A 31 19.61 -1.37 9.22
C GLU A 31 20.10 -2.83 9.14
N SER A 32 19.20 -3.72 8.76
CA SER A 32 19.59 -5.07 8.37
C SER A 32 19.94 -5.08 6.88
N PRO A 33 20.88 -5.94 6.45
CA PRO A 33 21.11 -6.17 5.02
C PRO A 33 19.80 -6.57 4.34
N ALA A 34 19.56 -6.05 3.13
CA ALA A 34 18.41 -6.46 2.33
C ALA A 34 18.45 -7.98 2.12
N GLY A 35 17.43 -8.68 2.62
CA GLY A 35 17.23 -10.09 2.33
C GLY A 35 16.79 -10.29 0.88
N GLN A 36 17.06 -11.46 0.33
CA GLN A 36 16.47 -11.84 -0.95
C GLN A 36 14.98 -12.17 -0.75
N PRO A 37 14.08 -11.78 -1.66
CA PRO A 37 12.71 -12.26 -1.62
C PRO A 37 12.70 -13.79 -1.74
N PRO A 38 11.81 -14.48 -1.02
CA PRO A 38 11.61 -15.91 -1.24
C PRO A 38 11.26 -16.22 -2.71
N GLU A 39 11.78 -17.31 -3.28
CA GLU A 39 11.50 -17.71 -4.67
C GLU A 39 10.00 -17.83 -4.97
N VAL A 40 9.20 -18.20 -3.96
CA VAL A 40 7.75 -18.30 -4.08
C VAL A 40 7.09 -16.96 -4.45
N VAL A 41 7.65 -15.83 -4.02
CA VAL A 41 7.13 -14.49 -4.32
C VAL A 41 7.13 -14.23 -5.83
N TYR A 42 8.24 -14.54 -6.51
CA TYR A 42 8.36 -14.40 -7.96
C TYR A 42 7.31 -15.23 -8.69
N ARG A 43 7.07 -16.46 -8.22
CA ARG A 43 6.05 -17.35 -8.79
C ARG A 43 4.64 -16.86 -8.52
N ILE A 44 4.32 -16.43 -7.30
CA ILE A 44 2.99 -15.92 -6.92
C ILE A 44 2.61 -14.74 -7.83
N PHE A 45 3.50 -13.76 -7.96
CA PHE A 45 3.21 -12.55 -8.72
C PHE A 45 3.57 -12.63 -10.21
N GLY A 46 4.15 -13.74 -10.67
CA GLY A 46 4.45 -13.96 -12.08
C GLY A 46 5.49 -13.00 -12.65
N VAL A 47 6.45 -12.58 -11.83
CA VAL A 47 7.49 -11.60 -12.20
C VAL A 47 8.88 -12.20 -12.16
N GLU A 48 9.76 -11.74 -13.04
CA GLU A 48 11.16 -12.21 -13.10
C GLU A 48 12.06 -11.51 -12.09
N ARG A 49 11.65 -10.33 -11.60
CA ARG A 49 12.42 -9.52 -10.66
C ARG A 49 11.51 -8.83 -9.66
N ILE A 50 12.07 -8.55 -8.48
CA ILE A 50 11.48 -7.69 -7.46
C ILE A 50 12.41 -6.49 -7.28
N ALA A 51 11.83 -5.30 -7.22
CA ALA A 51 12.59 -4.06 -7.08
C ALA A 51 13.40 -4.03 -5.76
N GLU A 52 14.62 -3.49 -5.82
CA GLU A 52 15.51 -3.38 -4.65
C GLU A 52 14.87 -2.61 -3.48
N GLN A 53 14.03 -1.62 -3.79
CA GLN A 53 13.33 -0.88 -2.75
C GLN A 53 12.42 -1.75 -1.89
N LEU A 54 11.78 -2.77 -2.47
CA LEU A 54 10.94 -3.70 -1.72
C LEU A 54 11.76 -4.64 -0.84
N THR A 55 12.88 -5.16 -1.36
CA THR A 55 13.77 -6.02 -0.57
C THR A 55 14.37 -5.28 0.60
N TRP A 56 14.82 -4.05 0.37
CA TRP A 56 15.31 -3.17 1.41
C TRP A 56 14.23 -2.87 2.45
N LEU A 57 13.01 -2.48 2.03
CA LEU A 57 11.91 -2.12 2.94
C LEU A 57 11.48 -3.30 3.82
N GLN A 58 11.40 -4.50 3.24
CA GLN A 58 11.03 -5.74 3.92
C GLN A 58 12.11 -6.20 4.92
N ALA A 59 13.37 -5.92 4.65
CA ALA A 59 14.48 -6.23 5.56
C ALA A 59 14.58 -5.26 6.74
N GLN A 60 13.90 -4.11 6.69
CA GLN A 60 13.97 -3.16 7.79
C GLN A 60 13.39 -3.77 9.07
N PRO A 61 13.95 -3.43 10.25
CA PRO A 61 13.42 -3.88 11.52
C PRO A 61 12.12 -3.11 11.84
N TRP A 62 11.00 -3.71 11.46
CA TRP A 62 9.67 -3.21 11.80
C TRP A 62 9.31 -3.68 13.21
N PRO A 63 8.95 -2.77 14.13
CA PRO A 63 8.56 -3.17 15.48
C PRO A 63 7.32 -4.05 15.46
N ASP A 64 7.20 -4.96 16.43
CA ASP A 64 6.03 -5.84 16.62
C ASP A 64 4.77 -5.08 17.12
N ARG A 65 4.73 -3.76 16.97
CA ARG A 65 3.63 -2.86 17.37
C ARG A 65 3.15 -2.01 16.19
N GLN A 66 1.98 -1.40 16.31
CA GLN A 66 1.43 -0.58 15.25
C GLN A 66 2.18 0.74 15.15
N VAL A 67 2.98 0.86 14.10
CA VAL A 67 3.82 2.03 13.86
C VAL A 67 3.38 2.86 12.68
N LEU A 68 2.44 2.36 11.87
CA LEU A 68 1.83 3.10 10.77
C LEU A 68 0.55 3.82 11.25
N PRO A 69 0.05 4.84 10.53
CA PRO A 69 -1.21 5.50 10.87
C PRO A 69 -2.38 4.51 10.94
N ASP A 70 -3.38 4.79 11.78
CA ASP A 70 -4.61 4.00 11.94
C ASP A 70 -4.37 2.51 12.08
N VAL A 71 -3.47 2.15 13.02
CA VAL A 71 -3.21 0.76 13.42
C VAL A 71 -2.59 -0.08 12.29
N GLY A 72 -2.10 0.56 11.23
CA GLY A 72 -1.55 -0.13 10.08
C GLY A 72 -0.33 -0.99 10.42
N TRP A 73 -0.21 -2.10 9.71
CA TRP A 73 0.99 -2.94 9.75
C TRP A 73 1.49 -3.24 8.36
N ARG A 74 2.81 -3.46 8.28
CA ARG A 74 3.45 -3.95 7.08
C ARG A 74 3.17 -5.44 6.91
N MET A 75 2.78 -5.83 5.70
CA MET A 75 2.62 -7.24 5.35
C MET A 75 3.98 -7.89 5.11
N PRO A 76 4.22 -9.10 5.66
CA PRO A 76 5.43 -9.87 5.38
C PRO A 76 5.48 -10.31 3.92
N TRP A 77 6.61 -10.89 3.50
CA TRP A 77 6.64 -11.62 2.24
C TRP A 77 5.56 -12.71 2.24
N PRO A 78 4.78 -12.82 1.16
CA PRO A 78 3.85 -13.93 0.98
C PRO A 78 4.54 -15.28 1.06
N GLU A 79 3.97 -16.18 1.85
CA GLU A 79 4.46 -17.56 2.00
C GLU A 79 3.82 -18.51 0.99
N ASP A 80 2.59 -18.20 0.56
CA ASP A 80 1.77 -19.02 -0.33
C ASP A 80 0.81 -18.19 -1.21
N GLU A 81 0.03 -18.89 -2.01
CA GLU A 81 -0.91 -18.29 -2.97
C GLU A 81 -2.11 -17.57 -2.33
N ASP A 82 -2.34 -17.67 -1.02
CA ASP A 82 -3.46 -16.98 -0.37
C ASP A 82 -3.27 -15.46 -0.40
N ALA A 83 -2.04 -14.97 -0.57
CA ALA A 83 -1.79 -13.55 -0.82
C ALA A 83 -2.50 -13.00 -2.07
N LEU A 84 -2.85 -13.86 -3.04
CA LEU A 84 -3.63 -13.46 -4.21
C LEU A 84 -5.08 -13.09 -3.87
N HIS A 85 -5.62 -13.54 -2.73
CA HIS A 85 -6.98 -13.18 -2.30
C HIS A 85 -7.15 -11.67 -2.15
N TYR A 86 -6.13 -11.00 -1.63
CA TYR A 86 -6.11 -9.53 -1.49
C TYR A 86 -6.18 -8.78 -2.83
N LEU A 87 -5.83 -9.44 -3.94
CA LEU A 87 -5.82 -8.83 -5.27
C LEU A 87 -7.18 -8.90 -5.96
N GLY A 88 -8.19 -9.55 -5.35
CA GLY A 88 -9.57 -9.54 -5.84
C GLY A 88 -10.20 -8.15 -5.92
N LEU A 89 -9.60 -7.16 -5.26
CA LEU A 89 -10.05 -5.76 -5.26
C LEU A 89 -9.53 -4.94 -6.46
N SER A 90 -8.62 -5.51 -7.27
CA SER A 90 -7.85 -4.76 -8.28
C SER A 90 -8.53 -4.63 -9.66
N ILE A 91 -9.86 -4.68 -9.69
CA ILE A 91 -10.62 -4.52 -10.93
C ILE A 91 -10.39 -3.16 -11.57
N GLY A 92 -10.36 -3.12 -12.91
CA GLY A 92 -10.18 -1.90 -13.68
C GLY A 92 -8.79 -1.25 -13.58
N THR A 93 -7.85 -1.84 -12.83
CA THR A 93 -6.50 -1.29 -12.74
C THR A 93 -5.77 -1.30 -14.09
N PRO A 94 -4.89 -0.31 -14.38
CA PRO A 94 -4.22 -0.15 -15.67
C PRO A 94 -3.03 -1.12 -15.88
N PHE A 95 -2.92 -2.15 -15.04
CA PHE A 95 -1.85 -3.15 -15.07
C PHE A 95 -2.41 -4.52 -14.71
N PRO A 96 -1.68 -5.62 -14.96
CA PRO A 96 -2.14 -6.94 -14.58
C PRO A 96 -2.36 -7.04 -13.08
N TRP A 97 -3.55 -7.49 -12.65
CA TRP A 97 -3.93 -7.65 -11.25
C TRP A 97 -2.86 -8.40 -10.43
N ARG A 98 -2.22 -9.41 -11.05
CA ARG A 98 -1.21 -10.27 -10.45
C ARG A 98 0.14 -9.58 -10.21
N HIS A 99 0.43 -8.47 -10.88
CA HIS A 99 1.74 -7.79 -10.81
C HIS A 99 1.78 -6.76 -9.67
N GLN A 100 1.29 -7.15 -8.50
CA GLN A 100 1.13 -6.24 -7.36
C GLN A 100 1.36 -6.97 -6.06
N LEU A 101 2.19 -6.40 -5.18
CA LEU A 101 2.50 -6.97 -3.88
C LEU A 101 1.72 -6.23 -2.79
N PRO A 102 0.84 -6.91 -2.02
CA PRO A 102 0.28 -6.37 -0.78
C PRO A 102 1.39 -5.91 0.17
N LEU A 103 1.34 -4.66 0.61
CA LEU A 103 2.44 -4.01 1.31
C LEU A 103 2.07 -3.54 2.72
N PHE A 104 0.98 -2.79 2.85
CA PHE A 104 0.47 -2.32 4.13
C PHE A 104 -0.99 -2.65 4.24
N PHE A 105 -1.39 -3.18 5.38
CA PHE A 105 -2.78 -3.46 5.70
C PHE A 105 -3.21 -2.55 6.83
N PHE A 106 -4.34 -1.91 6.63
CA PHE A 106 -5.10 -1.14 7.59
C PHE A 106 -6.49 -1.76 7.60
N ASP A 107 -7.15 -1.82 8.76
CA ASP A 107 -8.42 -2.53 9.02
C ASP A 107 -9.33 -2.73 7.78
N VAL A 108 -9.62 -1.63 7.07
CA VAL A 108 -10.47 -1.60 5.86
C VAL A 108 -9.77 -1.11 4.59
N VAL A 109 -8.44 -0.90 4.60
CA VAL A 109 -7.68 -0.42 3.43
C VAL A 109 -6.41 -1.25 3.23
N LEU A 110 -6.23 -1.74 2.02
CA LEU A 110 -4.99 -2.38 1.59
C LEU A 110 -4.18 -1.43 0.71
N TYR A 111 -2.88 -1.36 0.94
CA TYR A 111 -1.92 -0.71 0.04
C TYR A 111 -1.08 -1.77 -0.65
N THR A 112 -0.94 -1.68 -1.97
CA THR A 112 -0.08 -2.55 -2.77
C THR A 112 1.04 -1.75 -3.44
N PHE A 113 2.09 -2.47 -3.81
CA PHE A 113 3.18 -1.98 -4.65
C PHE A 113 3.09 -2.64 -6.02
N VAL A 114 3.10 -1.84 -7.09
CA VAL A 114 3.07 -2.37 -8.46
C VAL A 114 4.46 -2.88 -8.88
N LEU A 115 4.54 -4.11 -9.36
CA LEU A 115 5.79 -4.85 -9.56
C LEU A 115 6.37 -4.76 -10.97
N ALA A 116 5.61 -4.31 -11.97
CA ALA A 116 6.06 -4.35 -13.36
C ALA A 116 5.37 -3.31 -14.25
N GLY A 117 5.96 -3.08 -15.43
CA GLY A 117 5.43 -2.20 -16.46
C GLY A 117 5.68 -0.72 -16.18
N GLU A 118 4.91 0.15 -16.84
CA GLU A 118 5.04 1.61 -16.72
C GLU A 118 4.66 2.14 -15.33
N HIS A 119 3.89 1.34 -14.58
CA HIS A 119 3.41 1.64 -13.24
C HIS A 119 4.32 1.12 -12.12
N GLU A 120 5.44 0.46 -12.44
CA GLU A 120 6.30 -0.15 -11.43
C GLU A 120 6.73 0.86 -10.34
N GLY A 121 6.55 0.48 -9.08
CA GLY A 121 6.84 1.30 -7.90
C GLY A 121 5.73 2.25 -7.47
N GLU A 122 4.65 2.39 -8.23
CA GLU A 122 3.46 3.09 -7.74
C GLU A 122 2.83 2.36 -6.56
N ILE A 123 2.24 3.15 -5.66
CA ILE A 123 1.49 2.65 -4.51
C ILE A 123 0.01 2.83 -4.76
N TRP A 124 -0.69 1.72 -4.77
CA TRP A 124 -2.13 1.68 -4.98
C TRP A 124 -2.84 1.31 -3.69
N ARG A 125 -4.05 1.84 -3.51
CA ARG A 125 -4.90 1.53 -2.37
C ARG A 125 -6.22 0.93 -2.83
N TYR A 126 -6.75 0.06 -1.98
CA TYR A 126 -8.01 -0.65 -2.18
C TYR A 126 -8.80 -0.56 -0.89
N GLU A 127 -10.06 -0.17 -0.99
CA GLU A 127 -11.00 -0.30 0.12
C GLU A 127 -11.49 -1.75 0.18
N ILE A 128 -11.48 -2.33 1.39
CA ILE A 128 -11.93 -3.70 1.65
C ILE A 128 -13.39 -3.62 2.08
N SER A 129 -14.27 -3.40 1.11
CA SER A 129 -15.71 -3.37 1.32
C SER A 129 -16.42 -4.17 0.21
N PRO A 130 -17.48 -4.93 0.51
CA PRO A 130 -18.15 -5.81 -0.46
C PRO A 130 -18.63 -5.11 -1.74
N ASP A 131 -18.90 -3.80 -1.64
CA ASP A 131 -19.47 -2.98 -2.70
C ASP A 131 -18.52 -1.85 -3.16
N ALA A 132 -17.26 -1.86 -2.72
CA ALA A 132 -16.29 -0.81 -3.05
C ALA A 132 -15.32 -1.26 -4.15
N TRP A 133 -15.48 -0.71 -5.35
CA TRP A 133 -14.56 -0.89 -6.48
C TRP A 133 -13.62 0.29 -6.61
N ASP A 134 -12.96 0.60 -5.50
CA ASP A 134 -12.29 1.87 -5.28
C ASP A 134 -10.76 1.74 -5.41
N SER A 135 -10.34 0.94 -6.39
CA SER A 135 -8.94 0.84 -6.83
C SER A 135 -8.44 2.22 -7.24
N VAL A 136 -7.41 2.73 -6.56
CA VAL A 136 -6.87 4.06 -6.87
C VAL A 136 -5.41 4.20 -6.45
N ARG A 137 -4.63 5.00 -7.19
CA ARG A 137 -3.26 5.33 -6.82
C ARG A 137 -3.22 6.23 -5.59
N ALA A 138 -2.63 5.73 -4.51
CA ALA A 138 -2.39 6.45 -3.26
C ALA A 138 -1.16 7.35 -3.34
N ALA A 139 -0.09 6.88 -3.96
CA ALA A 139 1.14 7.64 -4.16
C ALA A 139 1.89 7.18 -5.42
N THR A 140 2.67 8.08 -6.00
CA THR A 140 3.49 7.80 -7.20
C THR A 140 4.71 6.92 -6.90
N SER A 141 5.11 6.84 -5.63
CA SER A 141 6.24 6.03 -5.14
C SER A 141 6.15 5.78 -3.63
N LEU A 142 7.02 4.91 -3.09
CA LEU A 142 7.12 4.65 -1.65
C LEU A 142 7.59 5.89 -0.89
N ALA A 143 8.61 6.58 -1.40
CA ALA A 143 9.13 7.78 -0.75
C ALA A 143 8.05 8.87 -0.66
N THR A 144 7.25 9.02 -1.71
CA THR A 144 6.12 9.96 -1.73
C THR A 144 5.07 9.61 -0.69
N LEU A 145 4.76 8.32 -0.50
CA LEU A 145 3.84 7.88 0.54
C LEU A 145 4.34 8.22 1.94
N PHE A 146 5.60 7.89 2.24
CA PHE A 146 6.21 8.22 3.54
C PHE A 146 6.31 9.72 3.77
N ASP A 147 6.59 10.52 2.73
CA ASP A 147 6.56 11.98 2.82
C ASP A 147 5.17 12.51 3.20
N GLN A 148 4.10 12.00 2.56
CA GLN A 148 2.72 12.37 2.91
C GLN A 148 2.40 12.07 4.37
N TRP A 149 2.76 10.88 4.87
CA TRP A 149 2.56 10.54 6.28
C TRP A 149 3.39 11.42 7.23
N THR A 150 4.64 11.71 6.87
CA THR A 150 5.53 12.60 7.64
C THR A 150 4.94 14.01 7.74
N ARG A 151 4.50 14.56 6.61
CA ARG A 151 3.85 15.87 6.54
C ARG A 151 2.51 15.87 7.27
N GLY A 152 1.78 14.75 7.25
CA GLY A 152 0.57 14.56 8.04
C GLY A 152 0.80 14.66 9.54
N ILE A 153 1.90 14.09 10.03
CA ILE A 153 2.32 14.23 11.44
C ILE A 153 2.68 15.69 11.74
N ALA A 154 3.50 16.32 10.88
CA ALA A 154 3.92 17.71 11.07
C ALA A 154 2.75 18.71 11.04
N ALA A 155 1.72 18.44 10.24
CA ALA A 155 0.50 19.24 10.17
C ALA A 155 -0.48 18.97 11.31
N GLY A 156 -0.22 17.98 12.17
CA GLY A 156 -1.11 17.60 13.27
C GLY A 156 -2.39 16.87 12.84
N VAL A 157 -2.45 16.39 11.60
CA VAL A 157 -3.57 15.56 11.11
C VAL A 157 -3.34 14.09 11.37
N VAL A 158 -2.09 13.66 11.55
CA VAL A 158 -1.72 12.37 12.12
C VAL A 158 -1.16 12.61 13.51
N VAL A 159 -1.82 12.10 14.54
CA VAL A 159 -1.46 12.36 15.93
C VAL A 159 -1.32 11.07 16.71
N TYR A 160 -0.37 11.04 17.63
CA TYR A 160 -0.29 9.95 18.60
C TYR A 160 -1.44 10.07 19.59
N ASP A 161 -2.17 8.97 19.77
CA ASP A 161 -3.25 8.89 20.73
C ASP A 161 -2.76 8.17 22.00
N GLU A 162 -2.72 8.91 23.10
CA GLU A 162 -2.19 8.41 24.38
C GLU A 162 -3.01 7.27 24.99
N GLN A 163 -4.28 7.12 24.61
CA GLN A 163 -5.16 6.08 25.14
C GLN A 163 -4.92 4.75 24.43
N SER A 164 -4.90 4.78 23.10
CA SER A 164 -4.73 3.60 22.25
C SER A 164 -3.28 3.25 21.94
N LYS A 165 -2.34 4.19 22.17
CA LYS A 165 -0.89 4.03 22.00
C LYS A 165 -0.45 3.83 20.54
N TRP A 166 -1.20 4.38 19.58
CA TRP A 166 -0.85 4.38 18.15
C TRP A 166 -1.10 5.74 17.50
N LEU A 167 -0.69 5.89 16.24
CA LEU A 167 -0.98 7.06 15.41
C LEU A 167 -2.40 6.98 14.85
N LEU A 168 -3.16 8.07 14.93
CA LEU A 168 -4.49 8.22 14.37
C LEU A 168 -4.51 9.33 13.32
N VAL A 169 -5.16 9.07 12.19
CA VAL A 169 -5.52 10.11 11.22
C VAL A 169 -6.81 10.78 11.70
N ARG A 170 -6.81 12.12 11.73
CA ARG A 170 -7.96 12.93 12.17
C ARG A 170 -8.41 13.86 11.05
N ASP A 171 -8.25 15.17 11.25
CA ASP A 171 -8.84 16.21 10.41
C ASP A 171 -7.96 16.52 9.19
N LEU A 172 -7.92 15.60 8.21
CA LEU A 172 -7.22 15.83 6.94
C LEU A 172 -7.70 17.08 6.20
N GLY A 173 -8.97 17.49 6.39
CA GLY A 173 -9.53 18.69 5.78
C GLY A 173 -8.85 19.99 6.24
N SER A 174 -8.19 19.98 7.40
CA SER A 174 -7.41 21.11 7.90
C SER A 174 -6.06 21.31 7.19
N ALA A 175 -5.60 20.35 6.38
CA ALA A 175 -4.31 20.36 5.71
C ALA A 175 -4.45 20.14 4.18
N PRO A 176 -4.85 21.17 3.41
CA PRO A 176 -5.20 21.03 2.00
C PRO A 176 -4.02 20.69 1.08
N ASP A 177 -2.78 20.85 1.54
CA ASP A 177 -1.56 20.51 0.79
C ASP A 177 -1.19 19.02 0.87
N LEU A 178 -1.92 18.23 1.65
CA LEU A 178 -1.78 16.78 1.75
C LEU A 178 -2.72 16.10 0.76
N ASP A 179 -2.29 14.95 0.23
CA ASP A 179 -3.16 14.12 -0.60
C ASP A 179 -4.01 13.20 0.29
N PRO A 180 -5.34 13.37 0.38
CA PRO A 180 -6.18 12.52 1.22
C PRO A 180 -6.11 11.04 0.85
N LEU A 181 -5.80 10.72 -0.42
CA LEU A 181 -5.70 9.35 -0.90
C LEU A 181 -4.42 8.62 -0.44
N ALA A 182 -3.43 9.36 0.07
CA ALA A 182 -2.23 8.77 0.66
C ALA A 182 -2.45 8.23 2.09
N PHE A 183 -3.58 8.55 2.72
CA PHE A 183 -3.89 8.16 4.10
C PHE A 183 -4.87 6.98 4.15
N PRO A 184 -4.76 6.11 5.15
CA PRO A 184 -5.58 4.90 5.28
C PRO A 184 -7.01 5.18 5.80
N ILE A 185 -7.62 6.27 5.33
CA ILE A 185 -9.00 6.63 5.68
C ILE A 185 -10.00 6.08 4.66
N ALA A 186 -11.11 5.56 5.16
CA ALA A 186 -12.27 5.14 4.38
C ALA A 186 -13.57 5.48 5.13
N PRO A 187 -14.66 5.84 4.43
CA PRO A 187 -14.74 6.04 2.98
C PRO A 187 -14.04 7.33 2.52
N VAL A 188 -13.64 7.38 1.26
CA VAL A 188 -13.10 8.60 0.62
C VAL A 188 -14.23 9.38 -0.05
N GLU A 189 -14.07 10.69 -0.18
CA GLU A 189 -14.98 11.52 -0.98
C GLU A 189 -15.01 11.04 -2.44
N GLU A 190 -16.22 10.75 -2.94
CA GLU A 190 -16.42 10.08 -4.22
C GLU A 190 -15.89 10.89 -5.41
N THR A 191 -16.05 12.21 -5.41
CA THR A 191 -15.59 13.07 -6.51
C THR A 191 -14.06 13.01 -6.65
N LEU A 192 -13.33 13.12 -5.54
CA LEU A 192 -11.88 12.97 -5.46
C LEU A 192 -11.45 11.59 -5.94
N LEU A 193 -12.11 10.54 -5.45
CA LEU A 193 -11.81 9.17 -5.83
C LEU A 193 -11.97 8.96 -7.35
N ARG A 194 -13.14 9.29 -7.90
CA ARG A 194 -13.44 9.13 -9.33
C ARG A 194 -12.58 10.03 -10.21
N ALA A 195 -12.15 11.19 -9.72
CA ALA A 195 -11.19 12.05 -10.43
C ALA A 195 -9.81 11.37 -10.52
N ARG A 196 -9.28 10.84 -9.41
CA ARG A 196 -7.99 10.15 -9.40
C ARG A 196 -8.01 8.85 -10.20
N GLN A 197 -9.10 8.08 -10.14
CA GLN A 197 -9.25 6.87 -10.96
C GLN A 197 -9.10 7.17 -12.46
N ARG A 198 -9.80 8.20 -12.96
CA ARG A 198 -9.67 8.65 -14.35
C ARG A 198 -8.26 9.16 -14.68
N GLU A 199 -7.66 9.94 -13.79
CA GLU A 199 -6.28 10.43 -13.95
C GLU A 199 -5.28 9.27 -14.08
N CYS A 200 -5.49 8.21 -13.31
CA CYS A 200 -4.59 7.06 -13.25
C CYS A 200 -4.91 5.97 -14.29
N GLY A 201 -5.89 6.20 -15.17
CA GLY A 201 -6.24 5.25 -16.24
C GLY A 201 -7.00 4.02 -15.76
N VAL A 202 -7.68 4.10 -14.61
CA VAL A 202 -8.61 3.04 -14.18
C VAL A 202 -9.75 2.95 -15.19
N ASP A 203 -10.10 1.73 -15.60
CA ASP A 203 -11.23 1.49 -16.47
C ASP A 203 -12.53 1.71 -15.70
N MET A 204 -13.11 2.89 -15.91
CA MET A 204 -14.35 3.29 -15.25
C MET A 204 -15.56 2.48 -15.69
N ALA A 205 -15.56 1.90 -16.89
CA ALA A 205 -16.65 1.04 -17.33
C ALA A 205 -16.65 -0.28 -16.54
N ILE A 206 -15.45 -0.81 -16.24
CA ILE A 206 -15.29 -1.97 -15.34
C ILE A 206 -15.73 -1.64 -13.92
N VAL A 207 -15.36 -0.46 -13.40
CA VAL A 207 -15.77 -0.02 -12.05
C VAL A 207 -17.29 0.13 -11.95
N GLU A 208 -17.94 0.66 -12.99
CA GLU A 208 -19.40 0.83 -13.03
C GLU A 208 -20.15 -0.52 -13.13
N ASP A 209 -19.56 -1.53 -13.78
CA ASP A 209 -20.10 -2.91 -13.91
C ASP A 209 -19.41 -3.90 -12.95
N GLY A 210 -18.94 -3.40 -11.80
CA GLY A 210 -17.90 -4.05 -11.00
C GLY A 210 -18.23 -5.47 -10.52
N PHE A 211 -19.52 -5.83 -10.38
CA PHE A 211 -19.92 -7.18 -9.96
C PHE A 211 -19.42 -8.26 -10.92
N THR A 212 -19.72 -8.13 -12.22
CA THR A 212 -19.35 -9.12 -13.23
C THR A 212 -17.84 -9.26 -13.35
N TYR A 213 -17.11 -8.15 -13.37
CA TYR A 213 -15.65 -8.18 -13.45
C TYR A 213 -14.98 -8.70 -12.17
N THR A 214 -15.62 -8.53 -11.01
CA THR A 214 -15.14 -9.11 -9.75
C THR A 214 -15.27 -10.63 -9.77
N GLU A 215 -16.36 -11.18 -10.30
CA GLU A 215 -16.53 -12.62 -10.48
C GLU A 215 -15.47 -13.19 -11.44
N GLU A 216 -15.28 -12.57 -12.60
CA GLU A 216 -14.25 -12.98 -13.57
C GLU A 216 -12.83 -12.93 -12.98
N LEU A 217 -12.52 -11.88 -12.22
CA LEU A 217 -11.23 -11.75 -11.54
C LEU A 217 -11.05 -12.83 -10.46
N SER A 218 -12.11 -13.14 -9.71
CA SER A 218 -12.08 -14.20 -8.69
C SER A 218 -11.80 -15.57 -9.31
N ASP A 219 -12.47 -15.90 -10.43
CA ASP A 219 -12.22 -17.13 -11.19
C ASP A 219 -10.77 -17.19 -11.71
N ALA A 220 -10.25 -16.06 -12.21
CA ALA A 220 -8.86 -15.97 -12.67
C ALA A 220 -7.85 -16.17 -11.52
N ILE A 221 -8.14 -15.62 -10.34
CA ILE A 221 -7.33 -15.83 -9.13
C ILE A 221 -7.34 -17.31 -8.75
N ASP A 222 -8.49 -17.95 -8.69
CA ASP A 222 -8.61 -19.38 -8.33
C ASP A 222 -7.87 -20.29 -9.31
N ALA A 223 -7.96 -19.99 -10.61
CA ALA A 223 -7.20 -20.70 -11.63
C ALA A 223 -5.67 -20.57 -11.42
N VAL A 224 -5.18 -19.37 -11.09
CA VAL A 224 -3.76 -19.15 -10.80
C VAL A 224 -3.35 -19.87 -9.50
N LYS A 225 -4.13 -19.77 -8.43
CA LYS A 225 -3.88 -20.49 -7.16
C LYS A 225 -3.77 -21.99 -7.40
N ALA A 226 -4.69 -22.56 -8.18
CA ALA A 226 -4.65 -23.98 -8.55
C ALA A 226 -3.40 -24.38 -9.36
N SER A 227 -2.87 -23.46 -10.17
CA SER A 227 -1.63 -23.70 -10.93
C SER A 227 -0.37 -23.66 -10.06
N LEU A 228 -0.35 -22.83 -9.01
CA LEU A 228 0.79 -22.67 -8.10
C LEU A 228 0.97 -23.85 -7.13
N ARG A 229 -0.12 -24.59 -6.86
CA ARG A 229 -0.13 -25.80 -6.01
C ARG A 229 0.44 -27.05 -6.70
N ARG A 230 0.69 -27.00 -8.01
CA ARG A 230 1.19 -28.11 -8.81
C ARG A 230 2.70 -28.03 -8.98
#